data_AF-A0A1Q6R5M4-F1
#
_entry.id   AF-A0A1Q6R5M4-F1
#
_cell.length_a   1.000
_cell.length_b   1.000
_cell.length_c   1.000
_cell.angle_alpha   90.00
_cell.angle_beta   90.00
_cell.angle_gamma   90.00
#
_symmetry.space_group_name_H-M   'P 1'
#
loop_
_entity.id
_entity.type
_entity.pdbx_description
1 polymer ?
#
loop_
_entity_poly.entity_id
_entity_poly.type
_entity_poly.pdbx_seq_one_letter_code
_entity_poly.pdbx_strand_id
1 'polypeptide(L)'
;MVKRKLVQICTALLYNGNFAGFTTGNIWKGSSKNICLPGLNCYSCPGALGACPLGSLQSSLSGVFLRIPFYVLGFILLFALIFARLICGWGCPFGLVQELLYKISTPKLQRNRFTYLLSYLKYFITLIFLIILPLAFYHFTGSGVPAFCKFICPAGTLEAALPLAFFKPQIRELLGQLFIWKLTLLCLTILAAIFIYRPFCRFICPLGAIYGLFNKISLFGMKVNHVKCINCNLCMEHCKMDCRHVGDSECIACGECRKVCPVKAISLGKKF
;
A
#
# COMPACT_ATOMS: atom_id res chain seq x y z
N MET A 1 -18.70 9.11 -6.74
CA MET A 1 -17.37 8.46 -6.92
C MET A 1 -16.25 9.48 -7.17
N VAL A 2 -16.58 10.65 -7.74
CA VAL A 2 -15.65 11.75 -8.07
C VAL A 2 -14.86 12.25 -6.84
N LYS A 3 -15.52 12.49 -5.69
CA LYS A 3 -14.86 13.00 -4.49
C LYS A 3 -13.68 12.13 -3.99
N ARG A 4 -13.81 10.80 -3.98
CA ARG A 4 -12.73 9.89 -3.53
C ARG A 4 -11.56 9.84 -4.50
N LYS A 5 -11.84 9.73 -5.81
CA LYS A 5 -10.80 9.70 -6.85
C LYS A 5 -10.02 11.02 -6.87
N LEU A 6 -10.69 12.15 -6.69
CA LEU A 6 -10.06 13.44 -6.57
C LEU A 6 -9.06 13.46 -5.41
N VAL A 7 -9.47 13.02 -4.21
CA VAL A 7 -8.57 12.92 -3.05
C VAL A 7 -7.36 12.04 -3.37
N GLN A 8 -7.56 10.85 -3.96
CA GLN A 8 -6.46 9.96 -4.32
C GLN A 8 -5.47 10.62 -5.29
N ILE A 9 -5.96 11.33 -6.31
CA ILE A 9 -5.13 12.02 -7.31
C ILE A 9 -4.36 13.17 -6.64
N CYS A 10 -5.06 14.01 -5.87
CA CYS A 10 -4.43 15.10 -5.13
C CYS A 10 -3.34 14.58 -4.18
N THR A 11 -3.62 13.51 -3.42
CA THR A 11 -2.62 12.91 -2.53
C THR A 11 -1.44 12.34 -3.31
N ALA A 12 -1.68 11.68 -4.45
CA ALA A 12 -0.60 11.14 -5.28
C ALA A 12 0.31 12.25 -5.85
N LEU A 13 -0.27 13.38 -6.26
CA LEU A 13 0.46 14.56 -6.72
C LEU A 13 1.22 15.23 -5.58
N LEU A 14 0.60 15.39 -4.41
CA LEU A 14 1.27 15.93 -3.22
C LEU A 14 2.46 15.08 -2.79
N TYR A 15 2.31 13.75 -2.84
CA TYR A 15 3.39 12.83 -2.50
C TYR A 15 4.55 12.89 -3.50
N ASN A 16 4.24 13.16 -4.78
CA ASN A 16 5.19 13.16 -5.88
C ASN A 16 5.36 14.55 -6.53
N GLY A 17 5.31 15.62 -5.72
CA GLY A 17 5.31 16.99 -6.22
C GLY A 17 6.64 17.47 -6.84
N ASN A 18 7.73 16.70 -6.74
CA ASN A 18 9.00 17.05 -7.37
C ASN A 18 9.01 16.64 -8.85
N PHE A 19 8.22 17.30 -9.70
CA PHE A 19 8.12 16.98 -11.13
C PHE A 19 9.46 17.09 -11.87
N ALA A 20 10.32 18.05 -11.47
CA ALA A 20 11.67 18.22 -12.01
C ALA A 20 12.59 17.01 -11.70
N GLY A 21 12.31 16.26 -10.63
CA GLY A 21 13.03 15.03 -10.32
C GLY A 21 12.83 13.96 -11.39
N PHE A 22 11.65 13.87 -11.98
CA PHE A 22 11.39 12.90 -13.05
C PHE A 22 12.20 13.21 -14.31
N THR A 23 12.32 14.48 -14.71
CA THR A 23 13.08 14.85 -15.91
C THR A 23 14.59 14.79 -15.72
N THR A 24 15.08 15.14 -14.53
CA THR A 24 16.52 15.14 -14.21
C THR A 24 17.05 13.79 -13.74
N GLY A 25 16.18 12.85 -13.38
CA GLY A 25 16.55 11.57 -12.78
C GLY A 25 17.24 11.71 -11.42
N ASN A 26 17.05 12.84 -10.74
CA ASN A 26 17.63 13.11 -9.43
C ASN A 26 16.60 12.92 -8.32
N ILE A 27 17.02 12.22 -7.26
CA ILE A 27 16.19 12.02 -6.08
C ILE A 27 16.13 13.33 -5.29
N TRP A 28 14.92 13.71 -4.88
CA TRP A 28 14.72 14.85 -3.99
C TRP A 28 15.51 14.67 -2.68
N LYS A 29 16.33 15.65 -2.31
CA LYS A 29 17.16 15.64 -1.08
C LYS A 29 16.72 16.70 -0.05
N GLY A 30 15.59 17.36 -0.27
CA GLY A 30 15.08 18.39 0.64
C GLY A 30 14.65 17.82 2.00
N SER A 31 14.52 18.69 3.00
CA SER A 31 14.18 18.32 4.39
C SER A 31 12.87 17.55 4.53
N SER A 32 11.93 17.73 3.60
CA SER A 32 10.66 16.99 3.55
C SER A 32 10.84 15.47 3.46
N LYS A 33 11.98 14.97 2.98
CA LYS A 33 12.29 13.52 2.96
C LYS A 33 12.39 12.88 4.33
N ASN A 34 12.61 13.67 5.38
CA ASN A 34 12.62 13.16 6.74
C ASN A 34 11.21 12.82 7.25
N ILE A 35 10.16 13.25 6.53
CA ILE A 35 8.77 13.02 6.90
C ILE A 35 8.23 11.79 6.17
N CYS A 36 7.65 10.85 6.93
CA CYS A 36 6.99 9.69 6.34
C CYS A 36 5.66 10.09 5.71
N LEU A 37 5.32 9.45 4.59
CA LEU A 37 3.99 9.56 3.98
C LEU A 37 3.13 8.39 4.47
N PRO A 38 1.83 8.57 4.75
CA PRO A 38 1.03 7.49 5.34
C PRO A 38 0.70 6.36 4.36
N GLY A 39 0.94 6.54 3.05
CA GLY A 39 0.77 5.51 2.03
C GLY A 39 2.06 4.83 1.59
N LEU A 40 1.93 3.82 0.73
CA LEU A 40 3.07 3.24 0.03
C LEU A 40 3.52 4.21 -1.08
N ASN A 41 4.70 4.80 -0.90
CA ASN A 41 5.43 5.61 -1.87
C ASN A 41 6.92 5.26 -1.75
N CYS A 42 7.66 5.16 -2.83
CA CYS A 42 9.07 4.78 -2.81
C CYS A 42 9.96 5.91 -2.33
N TYR A 43 10.86 5.60 -1.38
CA TYR A 43 11.88 6.56 -0.90
C TYR A 43 12.77 7.08 -2.04
N SER A 44 13.15 6.19 -2.97
CA SER A 44 14.03 6.50 -4.10
C SER A 44 13.30 7.04 -5.33
N CYS A 45 11.99 7.29 -5.25
CA CYS A 45 11.25 7.93 -6.34
C CYS A 45 11.80 9.35 -6.56
N PRO A 46 12.19 9.72 -7.80
CA PRO A 46 12.67 11.07 -8.10
C PRO A 46 11.64 12.16 -7.76
N GLY A 47 10.36 11.86 -7.97
CA GLY A 47 9.25 12.76 -7.66
C GLY A 47 8.87 12.84 -6.19
N ALA A 48 9.22 11.85 -5.37
CA ALA A 48 8.68 11.75 -4.01
C ALA A 48 9.24 12.85 -3.10
N LEU A 49 8.37 13.61 -2.43
CA LEU A 49 8.75 14.64 -1.48
C LEU A 49 9.01 14.10 -0.07
N GLY A 50 8.37 12.98 0.29
CA GLY A 50 8.52 12.32 1.59
C GLY A 50 9.10 10.91 1.49
N ALA A 51 9.23 10.26 2.64
CA ALA A 51 9.75 8.91 2.77
C ALA A 51 8.65 7.83 2.82
N CYS A 52 9.02 6.63 2.38
CA CYS A 52 8.22 5.43 2.57
C CYS A 52 8.25 5.02 4.05
N PRO A 53 7.13 4.84 4.76
CA PRO A 53 7.17 4.38 6.15
C PRO A 53 7.75 2.96 6.25
N LEU A 54 7.44 2.08 5.29
CA LEU A 54 8.05 0.75 5.23
C LEU A 54 9.53 0.80 4.86
N GLY A 55 9.89 1.65 3.89
CA GLY A 55 11.28 1.81 3.47
C GLY A 55 12.15 2.34 4.61
N SER A 56 11.71 3.42 5.28
CA SER A 56 12.39 3.99 6.44
C SER A 56 12.50 3.00 7.59
N LEU A 57 11.43 2.25 7.89
CA LEU A 57 11.45 1.20 8.90
C LEU A 57 12.54 0.17 8.60
N GLN A 58 12.58 -0.33 7.36
CA GLN A 58 13.56 -1.33 6.95
C GLN A 58 14.99 -0.78 6.84
N SER A 59 15.15 0.48 6.43
CA SER A 59 16.45 1.14 6.37
C SER A 59 17.05 1.34 7.76
N SER A 60 16.23 1.62 8.77
CA SER A 60 16.70 1.71 10.16
C SER A 60 17.08 0.35 10.75
N LEU A 61 16.41 -0.72 10.32
CA LEU A 61 16.75 -2.10 10.69
C LEU A 61 17.93 -2.67 9.89
N SER A 62 18.32 -2.04 8.78
CA SER A 62 19.43 -2.48 7.92
C SER A 62 20.80 -1.89 8.27
N GLY A 63 20.90 -1.09 9.33
CA GLY A 63 22.18 -0.53 9.77
C GLY A 63 23.11 -1.57 10.41
N VAL A 64 24.38 -1.21 10.58
CA VAL A 64 25.38 -1.99 11.36
C VAL A 64 24.99 -2.07 12.84
N PHE A 65 24.26 -1.06 13.33
CA PHE A 65 23.63 -1.07 14.64
C PHE A 65 22.12 -1.05 14.49
N LEU A 66 21.43 -1.95 15.19
CA LEU A 66 19.98 -1.95 15.28
C LEU A 66 19.50 -0.70 16.02
N ARG A 67 19.07 0.32 15.26
CA ARG A 67 18.42 1.50 15.81
C ARG A 67 16.91 1.33 15.69
N ILE A 68 16.23 1.29 16.83
CA ILE A 68 14.76 1.24 16.85
C ILE A 68 14.24 2.59 16.32
N PRO A 69 13.54 2.62 15.17
CA PRO A 69 13.09 3.88 14.60
C PRO A 69 11.78 4.33 15.27
N PHE A 70 11.88 4.83 16.50
CA PHE A 70 10.72 5.26 17.31
C PHE A 70 9.79 6.21 16.56
N TYR A 71 10.36 7.17 15.81
CA TYR A 71 9.58 8.07 14.96
C TYR A 71 8.75 7.33 13.90
N VAL A 72 9.36 6.40 13.16
CA VAL A 72 8.68 5.68 12.07
C VAL A 72 7.63 4.72 12.64
N LEU A 73 7.95 4.02 13.72
CA LEU A 73 7.00 3.14 14.41
C LEU A 73 5.82 3.93 14.98
N GLY A 74 6.09 5.06 15.65
CA GLY A 74 5.08 5.97 16.17
C GLY A 74 4.19 6.53 15.06
N PHE A 75 4.78 6.91 13.93
CA PHE A 75 4.05 7.38 12.76
C PHE A 75 3.13 6.30 12.17
N ILE A 76 3.64 5.08 11.94
CA ILE A 76 2.83 3.96 11.45
C ILE A 76 1.69 3.66 12.44
N LEU A 77 1.97 3.61 13.73
CA LEU A 77 0.98 3.33 14.77
C LEU A 77 -0.10 4.41 14.84
N LEU A 78 0.29 5.69 14.83
CA LEU A 78 -0.63 6.82 14.83
C LEU A 78 -1.61 6.73 13.67
N PHE A 79 -1.10 6.56 12.45
CA PHE A 79 -1.93 6.45 11.26
C PHE A 79 -2.75 5.14 11.22
N ALA A 80 -2.23 4.06 11.78
CA ALA A 80 -2.96 2.81 11.94
C ALA A 80 -4.16 2.96 12.90
N LEU A 81 -3.98 3.66 14.03
CA LEU A 81 -5.03 3.89 15.02
C LEU A 81 -6.05 4.95 14.58
N ILE A 82 -5.65 5.96 13.82
CA ILE A 82 -6.59 7.00 13.39
C ILE A 82 -7.35 6.56 12.13
N PHE A 83 -6.63 6.12 11.10
CA PHE A 83 -7.20 5.90 9.76
C PHE A 83 -7.13 4.44 9.29
N ALA A 84 -6.17 3.65 9.78
CA ALA A 84 -5.98 2.26 9.35
C ALA A 84 -5.99 2.12 7.81
N ARG A 85 -6.74 1.15 7.28
CA ARG A 85 -6.81 0.87 5.85
C ARG A 85 -7.56 1.92 5.04
N LEU A 86 -8.17 2.92 5.66
CA LEU A 86 -8.70 4.09 4.96
C LEU A 86 -7.59 4.75 4.14
N ILE A 87 -6.36 4.79 4.65
CA ILE A 87 -5.21 5.34 3.91
C ILE A 87 -4.97 4.56 2.62
N CYS A 88 -5.03 3.24 2.66
CA CYS A 88 -4.90 2.41 1.46
C CYS A 88 -5.99 2.77 0.43
N GLY A 89 -7.22 3.05 0.88
CA GLY A 89 -8.36 3.39 0.03
C GLY A 89 -8.36 4.82 -0.51
N TRP A 90 -7.76 5.79 0.21
CA TRP A 90 -7.90 7.23 -0.08
C TRP A 90 -6.58 7.95 -0.34
N GLY A 91 -5.48 7.58 0.33
CA GLY A 91 -4.23 8.34 0.33
C GLY A 91 -2.99 7.57 -0.14
N CYS A 92 -3.14 6.36 -0.68
CA CYS A 92 -2.03 5.56 -1.18
C CYS A 92 -1.94 5.64 -2.71
N PRO A 93 -0.85 6.21 -3.29
CA PRO A 93 -0.66 6.33 -4.74
C PRO A 93 -0.67 4.97 -5.44
N PHE A 94 0.03 3.98 -4.89
CA PHE A 94 0.04 2.63 -5.46
C PHE A 94 -1.34 1.95 -5.42
N GLY A 95 -2.20 2.33 -4.46
CA GLY A 95 -3.59 1.92 -4.42
C GLY A 95 -4.42 2.54 -5.53
N LEU A 96 -4.18 3.81 -5.87
CA LEU A 96 -4.81 4.51 -6.99
C LEU A 96 -4.44 3.84 -8.32
N VAL A 97 -3.16 3.54 -8.55
CA VAL A 97 -2.70 2.88 -9.79
C VAL A 97 -3.46 1.56 -10.02
N GLN A 98 -3.56 0.72 -9.00
CA GLN A 98 -4.31 -0.55 -9.10
C GLN A 98 -5.81 -0.34 -9.36
N GLU A 99 -6.43 0.71 -8.78
CA GLU A 99 -7.84 1.04 -9.09
C GLU A 99 -8.05 1.55 -10.51
N LEU A 100 -7.06 2.26 -11.07
CA LEU A 100 -7.11 2.72 -12.46
C LEU A 100 -6.96 1.53 -13.41
N LEU A 101 -6.01 0.62 -13.16
CA LEU A 101 -5.82 -0.60 -13.95
C LEU A 101 -7.07 -1.48 -13.95
N TYR A 102 -7.73 -1.61 -12.80
CA TYR A 102 -8.97 -2.40 -12.70
C TYR A 102 -10.13 -1.85 -13.54
N LYS A 103 -10.11 -0.58 -13.98
CA LYS A 103 -11.16 -0.03 -14.86
C LYS A 103 -11.07 -0.51 -16.31
N ILE A 104 -9.94 -1.06 -16.73
CA ILE A 104 -9.79 -1.60 -18.09
C ILE A 104 -10.83 -2.71 -18.29
N SER A 105 -11.63 -2.66 -19.35
CA SER A 105 -12.74 -3.60 -19.56
C SER A 105 -12.21 -5.00 -19.88
N THR A 106 -12.18 -5.86 -18.87
CA THR A 106 -11.76 -7.27 -18.96
C THR A 106 -12.67 -8.13 -18.08
N PRO A 107 -12.76 -9.46 -18.32
CA PRO A 107 -13.45 -10.36 -17.40
C PRO A 107 -12.83 -10.25 -16.00
N LYS A 108 -13.60 -9.75 -15.04
CA LYS A 108 -13.10 -9.51 -13.67
C LYS A 108 -13.24 -10.76 -12.83
N LEU A 109 -12.16 -11.12 -12.12
CA LEU A 109 -12.21 -12.19 -11.14
C LEU A 109 -12.91 -11.67 -9.87
N GLN A 110 -14.04 -12.27 -9.54
CA GLN A 110 -14.80 -11.95 -8.33
C GLN A 110 -14.11 -12.51 -7.08
N ARG A 111 -14.52 -12.04 -5.90
CA ARG A 111 -14.00 -12.58 -4.65
C ARG A 111 -14.57 -13.99 -4.41
N ASN A 112 -13.68 -14.95 -4.18
CA ASN A 112 -14.03 -16.33 -3.86
C ASN A 112 -13.32 -16.76 -2.57
N ARG A 113 -13.62 -17.96 -2.08
CA ARG A 113 -12.96 -18.55 -0.90
C ARG A 113 -11.43 -18.63 -1.07
N PHE A 114 -10.94 -18.91 -2.28
CA PHE A 114 -9.51 -18.97 -2.56
C PHE A 114 -8.84 -17.61 -2.37
N THR A 115 -9.39 -16.55 -2.97
CA THR A 115 -8.84 -15.21 -2.82
C THR A 115 -8.90 -14.74 -1.36
N TYR A 116 -9.95 -15.14 -0.64
CA TYR A 116 -10.06 -14.88 0.79
C TYR A 116 -8.91 -15.51 1.58
N LEU A 117 -8.58 -16.78 1.32
CA LEU A 117 -7.45 -17.45 1.96
C LEU A 117 -6.11 -16.79 1.56
N LEU A 118 -5.98 -16.42 0.29
CA LEU A 118 -4.80 -15.73 -0.23
C LEU A 118 -4.60 -14.35 0.42
N SER A 119 -5.66 -13.71 0.92
CA SER A 119 -5.55 -12.47 1.69
C SER A 119 -4.76 -12.65 3.00
N TYR A 120 -4.57 -13.86 3.51
CA TYR A 120 -3.69 -14.09 4.67
C TYR A 120 -2.20 -14.09 4.31
N LEU A 121 -1.86 -14.29 3.02
CA LEU A 121 -0.47 -14.33 2.55
C LEU A 121 0.32 -13.07 2.91
N LYS A 122 -0.32 -11.90 2.93
CA LYS A 122 0.37 -10.65 3.29
C LYS A 122 0.90 -10.65 4.72
N TYR A 123 0.25 -11.36 5.66
CA TYR A 123 0.73 -11.44 7.05
C TYR A 123 1.98 -12.33 7.10
N PHE A 124 1.99 -13.43 6.35
CA PHE A 124 3.16 -14.28 6.17
C PHE A 124 4.32 -13.52 5.50
N ILE A 125 4.06 -12.80 4.42
CA ILE A 125 5.06 -11.95 3.74
C ILE A 125 5.56 -10.84 4.67
N THR A 126 4.69 -10.25 5.49
CA THR A 126 5.08 -9.26 6.49
C THR A 126 6.03 -9.88 7.50
N LEU A 127 5.67 -11.02 8.10
CA LEU A 127 6.53 -11.69 9.07
C LEU A 127 7.90 -12.05 8.47
N ILE A 128 7.92 -12.64 7.27
CA ILE A 128 9.16 -13.09 6.64
C ILE A 128 10.01 -11.93 6.13
N PHE A 129 9.47 -11.06 5.28
CA PHE A 129 10.25 -10.05 4.57
C PHE A 129 10.39 -8.72 5.32
N LEU A 130 9.54 -8.45 6.31
CA LEU A 130 9.68 -7.26 7.14
C LEU A 130 10.51 -7.54 8.40
N ILE A 131 10.39 -8.73 9.00
CA ILE A 131 10.99 -9.05 10.31
C ILE A 131 12.10 -10.13 10.18
N ILE A 132 11.77 -11.34 9.75
CA ILE A 132 12.69 -12.49 9.83
C ILE A 132 13.92 -12.30 8.94
N LEU A 133 13.75 -11.99 7.64
CA LEU A 133 14.87 -11.85 6.71
C LEU A 133 15.84 -10.73 7.12
N PRO A 134 15.40 -9.49 7.40
CA PRO A 134 16.30 -8.43 7.84
C PRO A 134 17.12 -8.83 9.09
N LEU A 135 16.50 -9.50 10.07
CA LEU A 135 17.18 -9.98 11.28
C LEU A 135 18.14 -11.14 11.01
N ALA A 136 17.77 -12.09 10.14
CA ALA A 136 18.63 -13.18 9.73
C ALA A 136 19.89 -12.66 9.01
N PHE A 137 19.72 -11.73 8.06
CA PHE A 137 20.85 -11.09 7.37
C PHE A 137 21.75 -10.33 8.35
N TYR A 138 21.15 -9.61 9.31
CA TYR A 138 21.92 -8.95 10.36
C TYR A 138 22.75 -9.95 11.17
N HIS A 139 22.19 -11.10 11.53
CA HIS A 139 22.91 -12.14 12.27
C HIS A 139 24.08 -12.75 11.48
N PHE A 140 23.90 -13.03 10.18
CA PHE A 140 24.93 -13.69 9.37
C PHE A 140 25.98 -12.74 8.78
N THR A 141 25.61 -11.50 8.46
CA THR A 141 26.48 -10.56 7.71
C THR A 141 26.84 -9.30 8.50
N GLY A 142 26.34 -9.15 9.73
CA GLY A 142 26.53 -7.95 10.56
C GLY A 142 25.77 -6.71 10.07
N SER A 143 24.98 -6.83 9.00
CA SER A 143 24.13 -5.74 8.48
C SER A 143 22.79 -6.31 8.02
N GLY A 144 21.70 -5.64 8.39
CA GLY A 144 20.38 -6.03 7.90
C GLY A 144 20.21 -5.64 6.43
N VAL A 145 19.19 -6.17 5.78
CA VAL A 145 18.83 -5.80 4.40
C VAL A 145 17.37 -5.37 4.38
N PRO A 146 17.00 -4.30 3.65
CA PRO A 146 15.61 -3.94 3.47
C PRO A 146 14.89 -4.92 2.55
N ALA A 147 14.66 -6.15 3.02
CA ALA A 147 14.34 -7.32 2.22
C ALA A 147 13.05 -7.14 1.40
N PHE A 148 12.01 -6.54 1.97
CA PHE A 148 10.77 -6.29 1.25
C PHE A 148 10.98 -5.27 0.10
N CYS A 149 11.63 -4.14 0.40
CA CYS A 149 11.93 -3.12 -0.62
C CYS A 149 12.92 -3.61 -1.68
N LYS A 150 13.85 -4.50 -1.30
CA LYS A 150 14.87 -5.05 -2.18
C LYS A 150 14.34 -6.20 -3.05
N PHE A 151 13.43 -7.03 -2.57
CA PHE A 151 13.05 -8.26 -3.28
C PHE A 151 11.60 -8.30 -3.77
N ILE A 152 10.65 -7.57 -3.15
CA ILE A 152 9.22 -7.74 -3.45
C ILE A 152 8.55 -6.47 -3.97
N CYS A 153 8.92 -5.29 -3.46
CA CYS A 153 8.13 -4.07 -3.62
C CYS A 153 7.99 -3.60 -5.08
N PRO A 154 6.80 -3.74 -5.72
CA PRO A 154 6.58 -3.30 -7.10
C PRO A 154 6.48 -1.78 -7.22
N ALA A 155 6.05 -1.09 -6.14
CA ALA A 155 6.01 0.38 -6.11
C ALA A 155 7.42 0.97 -6.28
N GLY A 156 8.45 0.33 -5.70
CA GLY A 156 9.84 0.77 -5.90
C GLY A 156 10.31 0.62 -7.34
N THR A 157 9.88 -0.43 -8.03
CA THR A 157 10.20 -0.61 -9.45
C THR A 157 9.51 0.43 -10.32
N LEU A 158 8.22 0.66 -10.08
CA LEU A 158 7.40 1.59 -10.86
C LEU A 158 7.80 3.05 -10.65
N GLU A 159 7.97 3.48 -9.39
CA GLU A 159 8.15 4.89 -9.04
C GLU A 159 9.64 5.31 -9.06
N ALA A 160 10.57 4.39 -8.85
CA ALA A 160 12.00 4.69 -8.81
C ALA A 160 12.79 4.01 -9.93
N ALA A 161 12.79 2.68 -10.00
CA ALA A 161 13.71 1.96 -10.87
C ALA A 161 13.50 2.27 -12.36
N LEU A 162 12.23 2.29 -12.83
CA LEU A 162 11.91 2.58 -14.23
C LEU A 162 12.25 4.03 -14.63
N PRO A 163 11.80 5.08 -13.91
CA PRO A 163 12.20 6.45 -14.23
C PRO A 163 13.73 6.65 -14.18
N LEU A 164 14.40 6.13 -13.15
CA LEU A 164 15.85 6.27 -13.01
C LEU A 164 16.61 5.57 -14.14
N ALA A 165 16.22 4.35 -14.49
CA ALA A 165 16.80 3.64 -15.61
C ALA A 165 16.51 4.36 -16.95
N PHE A 166 15.35 4.99 -17.10
CA PHE A 166 15.02 5.73 -18.32
C PHE A 166 15.88 7.00 -18.47
N PHE A 167 16.05 7.80 -17.43
CA PHE A 167 16.77 9.08 -17.52
C PHE A 167 18.29 8.99 -17.29
N LYS A 168 18.79 7.92 -16.64
CA LYS A 168 20.22 7.74 -16.40
C LYS A 168 20.75 6.47 -17.10
N PRO A 169 21.47 6.60 -18.23
CA PRO A 169 22.02 5.45 -18.95
C PRO A 169 23.02 4.64 -18.11
N GLN A 170 23.76 5.29 -17.20
CA GLN A 170 24.67 4.65 -16.25
C GLN A 170 23.99 3.59 -15.37
N ILE A 171 22.71 3.80 -15.01
CA ILE A 171 21.94 2.83 -14.22
C ILE A 171 21.52 1.65 -15.09
N ARG A 172 21.38 1.84 -16.41
CA ARG A 172 21.03 0.77 -17.36
C ARG A 172 22.14 -0.28 -17.46
N GLU A 173 23.39 0.16 -17.41
CA GLU A 173 24.56 -0.74 -17.44
C GLU A 173 24.69 -1.56 -16.15
N LEU A 174 24.11 -1.09 -15.04
CA LEU A 174 24.06 -1.77 -13.75
C LEU A 174 22.81 -2.66 -13.58
N LEU A 175 22.01 -2.85 -14.64
CA LEU A 175 20.81 -3.69 -14.57
C LEU A 175 21.20 -5.17 -14.52
N GLY A 176 21.29 -5.71 -13.31
CA GLY A 176 21.51 -7.14 -13.06
C GLY A 176 20.21 -7.95 -12.98
N GLN A 177 20.35 -9.24 -12.67
CA GLN A 177 19.24 -10.19 -12.46
C GLN A 177 18.18 -9.68 -11.46
N LEU A 178 18.58 -8.93 -10.42
CA LEU A 178 17.64 -8.38 -9.45
C LEU A 178 16.66 -7.38 -10.08
N PHE A 179 17.09 -6.61 -11.09
CA PHE A 179 16.22 -5.69 -11.80
C PHE A 179 15.19 -6.44 -12.64
N ILE A 180 15.62 -7.48 -13.37
CA ILE A 180 14.74 -8.34 -14.16
C ILE A 180 13.68 -8.98 -13.26
N TRP A 181 14.09 -9.54 -12.12
CA TRP A 181 13.17 -10.11 -11.12
C TRP A 181 12.12 -9.09 -10.66
N LYS A 182 12.56 -7.87 -10.30
CA LYS A 182 11.66 -6.78 -9.88
C LYS A 182 10.70 -6.33 -10.98
N LEU A 183 11.18 -6.30 -12.22
CA LEU A 183 10.36 -5.96 -13.38
C LEU A 183 9.31 -7.04 -13.62
N THR A 184 9.67 -8.32 -13.53
CA THR A 184 8.73 -9.45 -13.60
C THR A 184 7.65 -9.33 -12.53
N LEU A 185 8.01 -9.06 -11.27
CA LEU A 185 7.03 -8.85 -10.20
C LEU A 185 6.10 -7.66 -10.46
N LEU A 186 6.64 -6.56 -11.00
CA LEU A 186 5.83 -5.40 -11.37
C LEU A 186 4.84 -5.76 -12.49
N CYS A 187 5.29 -6.42 -13.56
CA CYS A 187 4.45 -6.86 -14.67
C CYS A 187 3.35 -7.80 -14.18
N LEU A 188 3.68 -8.80 -13.35
CA LEU A 188 2.70 -9.69 -12.73
C LEU A 188 1.68 -8.93 -11.88
N THR A 189 2.14 -7.94 -11.11
CA THR A 189 1.25 -7.11 -10.28
C THR A 189 0.30 -6.26 -11.14
N ILE A 190 0.80 -5.67 -12.22
CA ILE A 190 -0.01 -4.88 -13.17
C ILE A 190 -1.05 -5.77 -13.84
N LEU A 191 -0.63 -6.92 -14.38
CA LEU A 191 -1.53 -7.89 -15.00
C LEU A 191 -2.60 -8.34 -14.01
N ALA A 192 -2.21 -8.73 -12.80
CA ALA A 192 -3.15 -9.12 -11.76
C ALA A 192 -4.12 -7.97 -11.40
N ALA A 193 -3.67 -6.71 -11.38
CA ALA A 193 -4.50 -5.56 -11.04
C ALA A 193 -5.53 -5.22 -12.12
N ILE A 194 -5.33 -5.68 -13.35
CA ILE A 194 -6.33 -5.59 -14.41
C ILE A 194 -7.49 -6.55 -14.11
N PHE A 195 -7.23 -7.79 -13.71
CA PHE A 195 -8.27 -8.81 -13.49
C PHE A 195 -8.87 -8.79 -12.07
N ILE A 196 -8.05 -8.49 -11.05
CA ILE A 196 -8.38 -8.56 -9.63
C ILE A 196 -8.37 -7.15 -9.05
N TYR A 197 -9.33 -6.83 -8.18
CA TYR A 197 -9.35 -5.54 -7.50
C TYR A 197 -8.24 -5.46 -6.44
N ARG A 198 -7.25 -4.57 -6.65
CA ARG A 198 -6.14 -4.26 -5.72
C ARG A 198 -5.38 -5.50 -5.20
N PRO A 199 -4.85 -6.38 -6.06
CA PRO A 199 -4.27 -7.67 -5.66
C PRO A 199 -3.07 -7.49 -4.72
N PHE A 200 -2.22 -6.49 -4.94
CA PHE A 200 -1.05 -6.28 -4.10
C PHE A 200 -1.43 -5.84 -2.69
N CYS A 201 -2.37 -4.90 -2.56
CA CYS A 201 -2.86 -4.47 -1.24
C CYS A 201 -3.59 -5.60 -0.50
N ARG A 202 -4.19 -6.53 -1.24
CA ARG A 202 -4.98 -7.64 -0.72
C ARG A 202 -4.10 -8.80 -0.25
N PHE A 203 -3.09 -9.17 -1.04
CA PHE A 203 -2.32 -10.41 -0.87
C PHE A 203 -0.87 -10.25 -0.42
N ILE A 204 -0.22 -9.08 -0.65
CA ILE A 204 1.24 -8.97 -0.50
C ILE A 204 1.67 -7.83 0.43
N CYS A 205 0.97 -6.69 0.41
CA CYS A 205 1.44 -5.45 1.02
C CYS A 205 1.56 -5.51 2.57
N PRO A 206 2.77 -5.32 3.14
CA PRO A 206 2.96 -5.29 4.59
C PRO A 206 2.29 -4.12 5.28
N LEU A 207 2.25 -2.95 4.63
CA LEU A 207 1.54 -1.78 5.16
C LEU A 207 0.04 -2.05 5.26
N GLY A 208 -0.51 -2.76 4.26
CA GLY A 208 -1.90 -3.23 4.29
C GLY A 208 -2.14 -4.25 5.40
N ALA A 209 -1.19 -5.15 5.65
CA ALA A 209 -1.28 -6.10 6.76
C ALA A 209 -1.34 -5.36 8.11
N ILE A 210 -0.36 -4.48 8.37
CA ILE A 210 -0.28 -3.68 9.60
C ILE A 210 -1.55 -2.86 9.79
N TYR A 211 -1.93 -2.03 8.82
CA TYR A 211 -3.15 -1.22 8.91
C TYR A 211 -4.44 -2.05 8.98
N GLY A 212 -4.43 -3.28 8.46
CA GLY A 212 -5.55 -4.21 8.60
C GLY A 212 -5.81 -4.66 10.02
N LEU A 213 -4.74 -4.90 10.80
CA LEU A 213 -4.84 -5.31 12.20
C LEU A 213 -5.55 -4.24 13.04
N PHE A 214 -5.21 -2.97 12.80
CA PHE A 214 -5.78 -1.84 13.53
C PHE A 214 -7.14 -1.39 12.99
N ASN A 215 -7.62 -1.93 11.87
CA ASN A 215 -8.86 -1.44 11.26
C ASN A 215 -10.09 -1.59 12.16
N LYS A 216 -10.13 -2.59 13.05
CA LYS A 216 -11.26 -2.76 13.98
C LYS A 216 -11.30 -1.67 15.07
N ILE A 217 -10.14 -1.26 15.55
CA ILE A 217 -9.97 -0.28 16.64
C ILE A 217 -9.72 1.14 16.15
N SER A 218 -9.72 1.36 14.83
CA SER A 218 -9.41 2.67 14.27
C SER A 218 -10.48 3.72 14.60
N LEU A 219 -10.06 4.97 14.79
CA LEU A 219 -10.98 6.08 15.08
C LEU A 219 -11.94 6.33 13.93
N PHE A 220 -11.45 6.29 12.70
CA PHE A 220 -12.25 6.49 11.49
C PHE A 220 -12.41 5.18 10.68
N GLY A 221 -13.58 5.04 10.04
CA GLY A 221 -13.83 3.99 9.06
C GLY A 221 -15.30 3.84 8.72
N MET A 222 -15.65 2.70 8.12
CA MET A 222 -17.05 2.38 7.81
C MET A 222 -17.75 1.80 9.04
N LYS A 223 -18.96 2.28 9.32
CA LYS A 223 -19.85 1.76 10.36
C LYS A 223 -21.23 1.44 9.80
N VAL A 224 -21.89 0.47 10.42
CA VAL A 224 -23.26 0.07 10.10
C VAL A 224 -24.14 0.44 11.30
N ASN A 225 -25.24 1.15 11.05
CA ASN A 225 -26.28 1.34 12.04
C ASN A 225 -27.15 0.08 12.06
N HIS A 226 -27.01 -0.74 13.10
CA HIS A 226 -27.72 -2.01 13.24
C HIS A 226 -29.24 -1.84 13.41
N VAL A 227 -29.71 -0.71 13.93
CA VAL A 227 -31.15 -0.41 14.05
C VAL A 227 -31.79 -0.16 12.69
N LYS A 228 -31.06 0.50 11.77
CA LYS A 228 -31.52 0.75 10.40
C LYS A 228 -31.25 -0.41 9.45
N CYS A 229 -30.39 -1.36 9.83
CA CYS A 229 -29.92 -2.41 8.93
C CYS A 229 -30.94 -3.55 8.83
N ILE A 230 -31.38 -3.85 7.62
CA ILE A 230 -32.32 -4.96 7.32
C ILE A 230 -31.61 -6.27 6.94
N ASN A 231 -30.29 -6.38 7.14
CA ASN A 231 -29.48 -7.58 6.88
C ASN A 231 -29.60 -8.19 5.46
N CYS A 232 -29.92 -7.39 4.44
CA CYS A 232 -30.07 -7.82 3.04
C CYS A 232 -28.77 -8.27 2.32
N ASN A 233 -27.59 -8.17 2.95
CA ASN A 233 -26.27 -8.56 2.41
C ASN A 233 -25.80 -7.91 1.07
N LEU A 234 -26.59 -7.05 0.43
CA LEU A 234 -26.20 -6.32 -0.79
C LEU A 234 -24.86 -5.58 -0.69
N CYS A 235 -24.54 -5.06 0.51
CA CYS A 235 -23.28 -4.39 0.77
C CYS A 235 -22.06 -5.31 0.62
N MET A 236 -22.21 -6.60 0.94
CA MET A 236 -21.16 -7.61 0.86
C MET A 236 -21.05 -8.19 -0.54
N GLU A 237 -22.16 -8.37 -1.25
CA GLU A 237 -22.17 -8.80 -2.65
C GLU A 237 -21.45 -7.81 -3.56
N HIS A 238 -21.66 -6.50 -3.35
CA HIS A 238 -20.98 -5.45 -4.10
C HIS A 238 -19.54 -5.16 -3.61
N CYS A 239 -19.11 -5.77 -2.50
CA CYS A 239 -17.77 -5.52 -1.97
C CYS A 239 -16.70 -6.21 -2.84
N LYS A 240 -15.81 -5.42 -3.43
CA LYS A 240 -14.68 -5.91 -4.25
C LYS A 240 -13.48 -6.41 -3.42
N MET A 241 -13.50 -6.18 -2.11
CA MET A 241 -12.47 -6.62 -1.17
C MET A 241 -12.94 -7.88 -0.42
N ASP A 242 -12.00 -8.62 0.15
CA ASP A 242 -12.25 -9.83 0.97
C ASP A 242 -12.79 -9.54 2.38
N CYS A 243 -13.73 -8.60 2.49
CA CYS A 243 -14.35 -8.31 3.78
C CYS A 243 -15.33 -9.43 4.17
N ARG A 244 -15.38 -9.81 5.45
CA ARG A 244 -16.46 -10.65 5.99
C ARG A 244 -17.70 -9.84 6.35
N HIS A 245 -17.49 -8.63 6.87
CA HIS A 245 -18.53 -7.66 7.16
C HIS A 245 -18.00 -6.24 6.86
N VAL A 246 -18.90 -5.25 6.83
CA VAL A 246 -18.51 -3.85 6.67
C VAL A 246 -17.60 -3.45 7.84
N GLY A 247 -16.43 -2.89 7.52
CA GLY A 247 -15.46 -2.44 8.54
C GLY A 247 -14.52 -3.52 9.08
N ASP A 248 -14.51 -4.73 8.50
CA ASP A 248 -13.53 -5.79 8.79
C ASP A 248 -12.09 -5.35 8.46
N SER A 249 -11.08 -6.10 8.89
CA SER A 249 -9.65 -5.93 8.64
C SER A 249 -9.29 -5.65 7.17
N GLU A 250 -10.05 -6.20 6.21
CA GLU A 250 -9.84 -5.97 4.79
C GLU A 250 -10.49 -4.69 4.22
N CYS A 251 -11.33 -4.02 5.01
CA CYS A 251 -12.12 -2.87 4.58
C CYS A 251 -11.25 -1.62 4.40
N ILE A 252 -11.10 -1.16 3.16
CA ILE A 252 -10.38 0.08 2.81
C ILE A 252 -11.23 1.35 2.91
N ALA A 253 -12.43 1.24 3.48
CA ALA A 253 -13.39 2.34 3.62
C ALA A 253 -13.68 3.11 2.31
N CYS A 254 -13.78 2.40 1.17
CA CYS A 254 -14.01 3.00 -0.15
C CYS A 254 -15.42 3.60 -0.32
N GLY A 255 -16.38 3.19 0.51
CA GLY A 255 -17.76 3.68 0.51
C GLY A 255 -18.64 3.13 -0.62
N GLU A 256 -18.22 2.12 -1.38
CA GLU A 256 -19.05 1.49 -2.41
C GLU A 256 -20.30 0.82 -1.80
N CYS A 257 -20.16 0.17 -0.64
CA CYS A 257 -21.28 -0.42 0.09
C CYS A 257 -22.35 0.61 0.52
N ARG A 258 -21.96 1.86 0.79
CA ARG A 258 -22.90 2.93 1.14
C ARG A 258 -23.84 3.29 -0.03
N LYS A 259 -23.39 3.13 -1.27
CA LYS A 259 -24.17 3.52 -2.45
C LYS A 259 -25.29 2.54 -2.76
N VAL A 260 -25.06 1.25 -2.49
CA VAL A 260 -26.01 0.17 -2.77
C VAL A 260 -26.97 -0.11 -1.61
N CYS A 261 -26.76 0.53 -0.45
CA CYS A 261 -27.59 0.29 0.73
C CYS A 261 -28.96 0.99 0.59
N PRO A 262 -30.08 0.24 0.50
CA PRO A 262 -31.41 0.83 0.27
C PRO A 262 -31.88 1.70 1.44
N VAL A 263 -31.55 1.28 2.66
CA VAL A 263 -31.96 1.92 3.92
C VAL A 263 -30.93 2.94 4.46
N LYS A 264 -29.87 3.23 3.69
CA LYS A 264 -28.80 4.18 4.07
C LYS A 264 -28.22 3.94 5.48
N ALA A 265 -28.12 2.68 5.91
CA ALA A 265 -27.61 2.29 7.23
C ALA A 265 -26.09 2.42 7.37
N ILE A 266 -25.36 2.57 6.26
CA ILE A 266 -23.90 2.56 6.22
C ILE A 266 -23.35 3.98 6.13
N SER A 267 -22.41 4.34 7.02
CA SER A 267 -21.75 5.65 7.02
C SER A 267 -20.23 5.54 7.14
N LEU A 268 -19.51 6.53 6.61
CA LEU A 268 -18.07 6.73 6.77
C LEU A 268 -17.87 7.86 7.76
N GLY A 269 -17.11 7.63 8.84
CA GLY A 269 -16.86 8.64 9.85
C GLY A 269 -16.19 8.07 11.09
N LYS A 270 -16.36 8.74 12.23
CA LYS A 270 -15.89 8.30 13.54
C LYS A 270 -16.63 7.02 13.97
N LYS A 271 -15.88 5.99 14.37
CA LYS A 271 -16.42 4.68 14.79
C LYS A 271 -16.91 4.68 16.24
N PHE A 272 -16.19 5.38 17.12
CA PHE A 272 -16.45 5.50 18.56
C PHE A 272 -16.86 6.93 18.92
#